data_AF-A0A7S1M013-F1
#
_entry.id   AF-A0A7S1M013-F1
#
_cell.length_a   1.000
_cell.length_b   1.000
_cell.length_c   1.000
_cell.angle_alpha   90.00
_cell.angle_beta   90.00
_cell.angle_gamma   90.00
#
_symmetry.space_group_name_H-M   'P 1'
#
loop_
_entity.id
_entity.type
_entity.pdbx_description
1 polymer ?
#
loop_
_entity_poly.entity_id
_entity_poly.type
_entity_poly.pdbx_seq_one_letter_code
_entity_poly.pdbx_strand_id
1 'polypeptide(L)'
;MLGAVGTAAAIGPLLPGQKGPSALDGLYPILRGLTTLFVGLLGMLLCGMVGSLAYPGAGALIGASVGLLVCMVLGGCLTGFWRDLLPNNTSTFGAEQILPHALAVQIGSHGHFDLVITVHEASDVEVQGRMPWMPPELYAEVVCGANPVKRTCVKTDGKFNEQFKLKVTPSDGFLVVKIKDQDVFGSRDVGYVCVDIQKDIVEAGFPWQRRFAIEAGEKDVLRWKENKAVIVLSFDYTEDYPSALRGGAVDVGRQASQKDLQQQWGSGNYGAVNYLSKLEFNTGMKISEAPTSPRSPGRA
;
A
#
# COMPACT_ATOMS: atom_id res chain seq x y z
N MET A 1 -30.64 10.25 -29.96
CA MET A 1 -29.75 9.07 -29.82
C MET A 1 -28.49 9.53 -29.10
N LEU A 2 -28.47 9.45 -27.77
CA LEU A 2 -27.32 9.76 -26.92
C LEU A 2 -26.86 8.42 -26.33
N GLY A 3 -25.68 7.98 -26.76
CA GLY A 3 -25.11 6.69 -26.38
C GLY A 3 -24.68 6.69 -24.92
N ALA A 4 -25.23 5.76 -24.14
CA ALA A 4 -24.76 5.44 -22.81
C ALA A 4 -23.37 4.80 -22.92
N VAL A 5 -22.33 5.56 -22.62
CA VAL A 5 -20.97 5.03 -22.42
C VAL A 5 -20.96 4.39 -21.04
N GLY A 6 -21.25 3.09 -20.98
CA GLY A 6 -21.07 2.29 -19.78
C GLY A 6 -19.58 2.04 -19.56
N THR A 7 -18.96 2.83 -18.69
CA THR A 7 -17.64 2.53 -18.15
C THR A 7 -17.75 1.31 -17.24
N ALA A 8 -17.37 0.14 -17.75
CA ALA A 8 -17.15 -1.05 -16.96
C ALA A 8 -15.95 -0.81 -16.04
N ALA A 9 -16.21 -0.29 -14.83
CA ALA A 9 -15.20 -0.23 -13.78
C ALA A 9 -14.75 -1.67 -13.47
N ALA A 10 -13.44 -1.92 -13.58
CA ALA A 10 -12.84 -3.16 -13.13
C ALA A 10 -13.12 -3.29 -11.62
N ILE A 11 -14.07 -4.16 -11.29
CA ILE A 11 -14.45 -4.48 -9.91
C ILE A 11 -13.26 -5.21 -9.30
N GLY A 12 -12.42 -4.48 -8.57
CA GLY A 12 -11.41 -5.08 -7.71
C GLY A 12 -12.09 -6.03 -6.70
N PRO A 13 -11.41 -7.08 -6.24
CA PRO A 13 -11.98 -8.03 -5.29
C PRO A 13 -12.44 -7.27 -4.04
N LEU A 14 -13.76 -7.29 -3.80
CA LEU A 14 -14.42 -6.69 -2.66
C LEU A 14 -13.80 -7.24 -1.36
N LEU A 15 -13.44 -6.33 -0.46
CA LEU A 15 -12.86 -6.70 0.83
C LEU A 15 -13.87 -7.53 1.64
N PRO A 16 -13.39 -8.58 2.34
CA PRO A 16 -14.21 -9.42 3.18
C PRO A 16 -14.86 -8.65 4.34
N GLY A 17 -16.18 -8.74 4.51
CA GLY A 17 -16.98 -8.04 5.53
C GLY A 17 -17.96 -6.98 5.00
N GLN A 18 -18.00 -6.71 3.69
CA GLN A 18 -19.00 -5.85 3.10
C GLN A 18 -20.35 -6.58 3.02
N LYS A 19 -21.27 -6.27 3.95
CA LYS A 19 -22.70 -6.60 3.78
C LYS A 19 -23.11 -6.11 2.39
N GLY A 20 -23.70 -7.01 1.59
CA GLY A 20 -24.14 -6.69 0.24
C GLY A 20 -24.98 -5.42 0.21
N PRO A 21 -24.92 -4.64 -0.88
CA PRO A 21 -25.54 -3.32 -0.95
C PRO A 21 -27.02 -3.45 -0.60
N SER A 22 -27.38 -2.92 0.56
CA SER A 22 -28.78 -2.86 0.95
C SER A 22 -29.43 -1.82 0.05
N ALA A 23 -30.68 -2.01 -0.37
CA ALA A 23 -31.41 -1.00 -1.15
C ALA A 23 -31.42 0.39 -0.48
N LEU A 24 -31.21 0.42 0.84
CA LEU A 24 -31.07 1.64 1.65
C LEU A 24 -29.76 2.41 1.39
N ASP A 25 -28.69 1.74 0.96
CA ASP A 25 -27.38 2.38 0.70
C ASP A 25 -27.45 3.36 -0.48
N GLY A 26 -28.31 3.08 -1.46
CA GLY A 26 -28.59 3.99 -2.58
C GLY A 26 -29.44 5.20 -2.19
N LEU A 27 -30.23 5.11 -1.11
CA LEU A 27 -31.15 6.17 -0.68
C LEU A 27 -30.47 7.20 0.23
N TYR A 28 -29.43 6.76 0.95
CA TYR A 28 -28.67 7.57 1.90
C TYR A 28 -28.04 8.85 1.30
N PRO A 29 -27.37 8.84 0.13
CA PRO A 29 -26.83 10.08 -0.48
C PRO A 29 -27.93 11.07 -0.87
N ILE A 30 -29.08 10.57 -1.33
CA ILE A 30 -30.25 11.41 -1.68
C ILE A 30 -30.78 12.10 -0.42
N LEU A 31 -30.90 11.36 0.68
CA LEU A 31 -31.38 11.91 1.97
C LEU A 31 -30.43 12.99 2.52
N ARG A 32 -29.11 12.80 2.39
CA ARG A 32 -28.11 13.82 2.78
C ARG A 32 -28.20 15.08 1.92
N GLY A 33 -28.40 14.92 0.61
CA GLY A 33 -28.61 16.04 -0.30
C GLY A 33 -29.87 16.84 0.04
N LEU A 34 -30.98 16.16 0.31
CA LEU A 34 -32.24 16.79 0.75
C LEU A 34 -32.09 17.53 2.08
N THR A 35 -31.39 16.93 3.04
CA THR A 35 -31.13 17.55 4.35
C THR A 35 -30.26 18.81 4.20
N THR A 36 -29.22 18.76 3.36
CA THR A 36 -28.36 19.90 3.08
C THR A 36 -29.13 21.04 2.42
N LEU A 37 -29.98 20.71 1.44
CA LEU A 37 -30.84 21.68 0.77
C LEU A 37 -31.79 22.35 1.76
N PHE A 38 -32.40 21.57 2.65
CA PHE A 38 -33.30 22.08 3.68
C PHE A 38 -32.61 23.06 4.63
N VAL A 39 -31.40 22.74 5.10
CA VAL A 39 -30.58 23.65 5.93
C VAL A 39 -30.23 24.94 5.18
N GLY A 40 -29.88 24.83 3.88
CA GLY A 40 -29.62 26.00 3.03
C GLY A 40 -30.84 26.91 2.88
N LEU A 41 -32.03 26.34 2.68
CA LEU A 41 -33.29 27.11 2.57
C LEU A 41 -33.67 27.80 3.88
N LEU A 42 -33.45 27.14 5.03
CA LEU A 42 -33.64 27.77 6.34
C LEU A 42 -32.68 28.95 6.53
N GLY A 43 -31.41 28.79 6.16
CA GLY A 43 -30.41 29.87 6.19
C GLY A 43 -30.79 31.06 5.30
N MET A 44 -31.25 30.79 4.09
CA MET A 44 -31.76 31.80 3.16
C MET A 44 -32.90 32.61 3.79
N LEU A 45 -33.88 31.94 4.41
CA LEU A 45 -35.05 32.60 5.00
C LEU A 45 -34.65 33.48 6.20
N LEU A 46 -33.82 32.96 7.10
CA LEU A 46 -33.38 33.68 8.29
C LEU A 46 -32.53 34.92 7.94
N CYS A 47 -31.52 34.76 7.07
CA CYS A 47 -30.68 35.88 6.67
C CYS A 47 -31.42 36.87 5.76
N GLY A 48 -32.39 36.41 4.96
CA GLY A 48 -33.27 37.28 4.18
C GLY A 48 -34.15 38.16 5.06
N MET A 49 -34.72 37.60 6.13
CA MET A 49 -35.47 38.36 7.14
C MET A 49 -34.60 39.44 7.79
N VAL A 50 -33.41 39.07 8.29
CA VAL A 50 -32.46 40.02 8.90
C VAL A 50 -32.03 41.10 7.91
N GLY A 51 -31.74 40.71 6.66
CA GLY A 51 -31.36 41.64 5.60
C GLY A 51 -32.46 42.63 5.25
N SER A 52 -33.74 42.20 5.27
CA SER A 52 -34.89 43.07 5.01
C SER A 52 -35.08 44.17 6.07
N LEU A 53 -34.68 43.88 7.32
CA LEU A 53 -34.71 44.86 8.41
C LEU A 53 -33.59 45.89 8.28
N ALA A 54 -32.43 45.50 7.72
CA ALA A 54 -31.29 46.38 7.54
C ALA A 54 -31.44 47.30 6.31
N TYR A 55 -31.89 46.77 5.18
CA TYR A 55 -32.12 47.52 3.94
C TYR A 55 -33.39 47.01 3.22
N PRO A 56 -34.47 47.80 3.16
CA PRO A 56 -35.69 47.41 2.47
C PRO A 56 -35.44 47.08 0.99
N GLY A 57 -35.98 45.96 0.51
CA GLY A 57 -35.82 45.48 -0.86
C GLY A 57 -34.46 44.82 -1.12
N ALA A 58 -33.40 45.62 -1.28
CA ALA A 58 -32.08 45.11 -1.68
C ALA A 58 -31.41 44.25 -0.59
N GLY A 59 -31.59 44.61 0.69
CA GLY A 59 -31.01 43.87 1.81
C GLY A 59 -31.57 42.45 1.95
N ALA A 60 -32.85 42.24 1.62
CA ALA A 60 -33.47 40.92 1.64
C ALA A 60 -32.83 39.96 0.62
N LEU A 61 -32.57 40.44 -0.60
CA LEU A 61 -31.96 39.64 -1.67
C LEU A 61 -30.50 39.27 -1.35
N ILE A 62 -29.71 40.24 -0.87
CA ILE A 62 -28.31 40.03 -0.49
C ILE A 62 -28.25 39.10 0.72
N GLY A 63 -29.07 39.35 1.74
CA GLY A 63 -29.15 38.52 2.95
C GLY A 63 -29.53 37.07 2.63
N ALA A 64 -30.54 36.86 1.79
CA ALA A 64 -30.97 35.53 1.36
C ALA A 64 -29.86 34.78 0.60
N SER A 65 -29.14 35.46 -0.30
CA SER A 65 -28.07 34.87 -1.10
C SER A 65 -26.87 34.46 -0.23
N VAL A 66 -26.44 35.34 0.69
CA VAL A 66 -25.34 35.05 1.62
C VAL A 66 -25.74 33.94 2.60
N GLY A 67 -26.96 33.98 3.13
CA GLY A 67 -27.49 32.96 4.03
C GLY A 67 -27.55 31.58 3.37
N LEU A 68 -28.01 31.51 2.12
CA LEU A 68 -28.00 30.26 1.35
C LEU A 68 -26.57 29.72 1.22
N LEU A 69 -25.62 30.56 0.78
CA LEU A 69 -24.24 30.13 0.55
C LEU A 69 -23.60 29.58 1.83
N VAL A 70 -23.66 30.34 2.92
CA VAL A 70 -23.02 29.98 4.20
C VAL A 70 -23.68 28.74 4.80
N CYS A 71 -25.02 28.69 4.86
CA CYS A 71 -25.73 27.54 5.44
C CYS A 71 -25.65 26.30 4.55
N MET A 72 -25.53 26.43 3.23
CA MET A 72 -25.31 25.30 2.33
C MET A 72 -23.89 24.72 2.47
N VAL A 73 -22.87 25.57 2.63
CA VAL A 73 -21.50 25.12 2.92
C VAL A 73 -21.44 24.41 4.27
N LEU A 74 -21.94 25.04 5.33
CA LEU A 74 -21.97 24.45 6.68
C LEU A 74 -22.83 23.19 6.75
N GLY A 75 -24.02 23.21 6.14
CA GLY A 75 -24.92 22.07 6.06
C GLY A 75 -24.29 20.91 5.29
N GLY A 76 -23.59 21.19 4.19
CA GLY A 76 -22.87 20.18 3.43
C GLY A 76 -21.70 19.58 4.23
N CYS A 77 -21.01 20.38 5.04
CA CYS A 77 -19.96 19.90 5.94
C CYS A 77 -20.52 19.03 7.07
N LEU A 78 -21.64 19.44 7.68
CA LEU A 78 -22.27 18.72 8.79
C LEU A 78 -22.94 17.40 8.36
N THR A 79 -23.61 17.40 7.21
CA THR A 79 -24.28 16.21 6.68
C THR A 79 -23.33 15.25 5.96
N GLY A 80 -22.13 15.71 5.60
CA GLY A 80 -21.17 14.97 4.81
C GLY A 80 -21.50 14.90 3.32
N PHE A 81 -22.47 15.68 2.82
CA PHE A 81 -22.86 15.69 1.41
C PHE A 81 -21.70 16.02 0.46
N TRP A 82 -20.75 16.85 0.89
CA TRP A 82 -19.54 17.13 0.11
C TRP A 82 -18.72 15.86 -0.18
N ARG A 83 -18.71 14.88 0.72
CA ARG A 83 -18.02 13.61 0.51
C ARG A 83 -18.68 12.76 -0.59
N ASP A 84 -19.99 12.91 -0.75
CA ASP A 84 -20.77 12.14 -1.72
C ASP A 84 -20.76 12.80 -3.12
N LEU A 85 -20.58 14.14 -3.18
CA LEU A 85 -20.38 14.88 -4.45
C LEU A 85 -18.96 14.75 -5.00
N LEU A 86 -17.97 14.62 -4.12
CA LEU A 86 -16.62 14.33 -4.54
C LEU A 86 -16.59 12.91 -5.10
N PRO A 87 -16.21 12.71 -6.38
CA PRO A 87 -16.18 11.38 -6.96
C PRO A 87 -15.29 10.47 -6.10
N ASN A 88 -15.78 9.29 -5.73
CA ASN A 88 -15.10 8.28 -4.89
C ASN A 88 -13.67 7.90 -5.35
N ASN A 89 -13.23 8.41 -6.50
CA ASN A 89 -11.83 8.48 -6.91
C ASN A 89 -11.03 9.56 -6.14
N THR A 90 -11.48 10.01 -4.97
CA THR A 90 -10.71 10.92 -4.11
C THR A 90 -9.45 10.30 -3.52
N SER A 91 -9.23 8.99 -3.69
CA SER A 91 -7.87 8.43 -3.55
C SER A 91 -6.88 9.05 -4.54
N THR A 92 -7.36 9.62 -5.65
CA THR A 92 -6.55 10.37 -6.64
C THR A 92 -6.61 11.88 -6.45
N PHE A 93 -7.66 12.42 -5.82
CA PHE A 93 -7.64 13.78 -5.24
C PHE A 93 -6.98 13.72 -3.86
N GLY A 94 -5.72 13.30 -3.84
CA GLY A 94 -4.91 13.35 -2.64
C GLY A 94 -4.95 14.78 -2.09
N ALA A 95 -5.07 14.91 -0.77
CA ALA A 95 -4.96 16.19 -0.08
C ALA A 95 -3.69 16.97 -0.49
N GLU A 96 -2.71 16.28 -1.06
CA GLU A 96 -1.51 16.79 -1.73
C GLU A 96 -1.74 17.78 -2.87
N GLN A 97 -2.86 17.74 -3.60
CA GLN A 97 -3.14 18.73 -4.66
C GLN A 97 -3.73 20.04 -4.12
N ILE A 98 -4.38 20.00 -2.95
CA ILE A 98 -5.08 21.14 -2.35
C ILE A 98 -4.25 21.77 -1.24
N LEU A 99 -3.46 20.97 -0.53
CA LEU A 99 -2.57 21.44 0.52
C LEU A 99 -1.19 21.78 -0.09
N PRO A 100 -0.62 22.95 0.25
CA PRO A 100 0.77 23.24 -0.04
C PRO A 100 1.65 22.08 0.45
N HIS A 101 2.64 21.68 -0.35
CA HIS A 101 3.50 20.53 -0.10
C HIS A 101 4.07 20.50 1.34
N ALA A 102 4.29 21.68 1.95
CA ALA A 102 4.74 21.83 3.33
C ALA A 102 3.74 21.29 4.39
N LEU A 103 2.42 21.44 4.17
CA LEU A 103 1.39 20.93 5.09
C LEU A 103 1.11 19.44 4.90
N ALA A 104 1.20 18.94 3.66
CA ALA A 104 1.06 17.52 3.37
C ALA A 104 2.14 16.67 4.08
N VAL A 105 3.38 17.18 4.14
CA VAL A 105 4.48 16.57 4.90
C VAL A 105 4.20 16.57 6.40
N GLN A 106 3.52 17.59 6.92
CA GLN A 106 3.21 17.71 8.35
C GLN A 106 2.05 16.82 8.83
N ILE A 107 1.14 16.43 7.93
CA ILE A 107 -0.07 15.66 8.29
C ILE A 107 0.18 14.14 8.27
N GLY A 108 1.40 13.70 7.94
CA GLY A 108 1.82 12.32 8.19
C GLY A 108 2.04 11.52 6.91
N SER A 109 2.83 12.05 5.98
CA SER A 109 3.28 11.28 4.84
C SER A 109 4.79 11.10 4.87
N HIS A 110 5.19 9.84 4.77
CA HIS A 110 6.56 9.31 4.61
C HIS A 110 7.27 9.80 3.34
N GLY A 111 6.60 10.63 2.53
CA GLY A 111 7.15 11.20 1.30
C GLY A 111 7.18 10.19 0.16
N HIS A 112 7.82 10.57 -0.94
CA HIS A 112 8.06 9.68 -2.07
C HIS A 112 9.44 9.02 -1.92
N PHE A 113 9.51 7.70 -2.02
CA PHE A 113 10.77 6.96 -2.04
C PHE A 113 10.62 5.54 -2.60
N ASP A 114 11.73 4.94 -3.01
CA ASP A 114 11.79 3.55 -3.41
C ASP A 114 12.01 2.64 -2.18
N LEU A 115 10.99 1.87 -1.84
CA LEU A 115 11.01 0.86 -0.78
C LEU A 115 11.50 -0.48 -1.34
N VAL A 116 12.46 -1.08 -0.66
CA VAL A 116 12.92 -2.43 -0.92
C VAL A 116 12.37 -3.34 0.18
N ILE A 117 11.52 -4.29 -0.19
CA ILE A 117 10.98 -5.29 0.72
C ILE A 117 11.63 -6.63 0.44
N THR A 118 12.06 -7.33 1.48
CA THR A 118 12.49 -8.72 1.41
C THR A 118 11.48 -9.60 2.15
N VAL A 119 10.88 -10.55 1.43
CA VAL A 119 9.99 -11.56 1.99
C VAL A 119 10.86 -12.77 2.34
N HIS A 120 11.09 -13.01 3.64
CA HIS A 120 11.98 -14.10 4.09
C HIS A 120 11.24 -15.42 4.14
N GLU A 121 10.27 -15.53 5.05
CA GLU A 121 9.53 -16.77 5.27
C GLU A 121 8.12 -16.51 5.81
N ALA A 122 7.22 -17.46 5.58
CA ALA A 122 5.93 -17.56 6.25
C ALA A 122 5.94 -18.80 7.15
N SER A 123 6.01 -18.59 8.46
CA SER A 123 6.10 -19.61 9.50
C SER A 123 4.72 -19.93 10.08
N ASP A 124 4.54 -21.17 10.55
CA ASP A 124 3.33 -21.64 11.22
C ASP A 124 2.05 -21.46 10.37
N VAL A 125 2.19 -21.50 9.05
CA VAL A 125 1.08 -21.44 8.10
C VAL A 125 0.52 -22.85 7.88
N GLU A 126 -0.60 -23.14 8.52
CA GLU A 126 -1.37 -24.36 8.26
C GLU A 126 -2.56 -24.07 7.37
N VAL A 127 -2.49 -24.52 6.11
CA VAL A 127 -3.58 -24.40 5.14
C VAL A 127 -4.41 -25.68 5.16
N GLN A 128 -5.74 -25.55 5.18
CA GLN A 128 -6.63 -26.69 4.96
C GLN A 128 -6.60 -27.08 3.46
N GLY A 129 -5.60 -27.87 3.07
CA GLY A 129 -5.48 -28.41 1.72
C GLY A 129 -6.70 -29.26 1.33
N ARG A 130 -6.93 -29.40 0.03
CA ARG A 130 -7.99 -30.30 -0.50
C ARG A 130 -7.71 -31.76 -0.18
N MET A 131 -6.43 -32.13 -0.05
CA MET A 131 -5.97 -33.46 0.33
C MET A 131 -5.04 -33.34 1.56
N PRO A 132 -5.32 -34.05 2.67
CA PRO A 132 -4.57 -33.90 3.92
C PRO A 132 -3.11 -34.39 3.87
N TRP A 133 -2.69 -35.04 2.79
CA TRP A 133 -1.32 -35.57 2.63
C TRP A 133 -0.44 -34.76 1.67
N MET A 134 -0.98 -33.74 0.99
CA MET A 134 -0.18 -32.87 0.13
C MET A 134 0.35 -31.69 0.96
N PRO A 135 1.66 -31.37 0.89
CA PRO A 135 2.17 -30.15 1.48
C PRO A 135 1.57 -28.93 0.75
N PRO A 136 1.34 -27.80 1.45
CA PRO A 136 0.87 -26.59 0.80
C PRO A 136 1.95 -26.03 -0.14
N GLU A 137 1.54 -25.40 -1.23
CA GLU A 137 2.41 -24.76 -2.22
C GLU A 137 2.26 -23.24 -2.10
N LEU A 138 3.00 -22.66 -1.17
CA LEU A 138 2.80 -21.27 -0.77
C LEU A 138 3.55 -20.29 -1.67
N TYR A 139 2.97 -19.12 -1.90
CA TYR A 139 3.66 -17.96 -2.44
C TYR A 139 3.08 -16.66 -1.86
N ALA A 140 3.86 -15.58 -1.87
CA ALA A 140 3.44 -14.27 -1.38
C ALA A 140 3.21 -13.31 -2.56
N GLU A 141 2.10 -12.56 -2.52
CA GLU A 141 1.83 -11.41 -3.40
C GLU A 141 2.00 -10.11 -2.61
N VAL A 142 2.79 -9.18 -3.15
CA VAL A 142 3.02 -7.86 -2.54
C VAL A 142 2.32 -6.79 -3.37
N VAL A 143 1.48 -5.99 -2.71
CA VAL A 143 0.67 -4.92 -3.29
C VAL A 143 0.93 -3.61 -2.54
N CYS A 144 1.23 -2.55 -3.26
CA CYS A 144 1.46 -1.21 -2.72
C CYS A 144 1.02 -0.17 -3.75
N GLY A 145 -0.04 0.58 -3.46
CA GLY A 145 -0.50 1.67 -4.33
C GLY A 145 -0.75 1.24 -5.78
N ALA A 146 -0.21 2.03 -6.71
CA ALA A 146 -0.28 1.78 -8.15
C ALA A 146 0.85 0.88 -8.70
N ASN A 147 1.68 0.28 -7.83
CA ASN A 147 2.75 -0.61 -8.29
C ASN A 147 2.15 -1.89 -8.91
N PRO A 148 2.80 -2.45 -9.95
CA PRO A 148 2.41 -3.77 -10.44
C PRO A 148 2.64 -4.81 -9.34
N VAL A 149 1.66 -5.71 -9.18
CA VAL A 149 1.70 -6.77 -8.16
C VAL A 149 2.98 -7.59 -8.32
N LYS A 150 3.74 -7.73 -7.24
CA LYS A 150 4.95 -8.55 -7.18
C LYS A 150 4.63 -9.89 -6.53
N ARG A 151 5.32 -10.96 -6.95
CA ARG A 151 5.06 -12.32 -6.47
C ARG A 151 6.37 -13.05 -6.21
N THR A 152 6.42 -13.81 -5.13
CA THR A 152 7.51 -14.76 -4.89
C THR A 152 7.33 -16.02 -5.75
N CYS A 153 8.38 -16.81 -5.86
CA CYS A 153 8.28 -18.19 -6.32
C CYS A 153 7.46 -19.02 -5.32
N VAL A 154 6.88 -20.11 -5.85
CA VAL A 154 6.07 -21.05 -5.08
C VAL A 154 6.99 -22.02 -4.34
N LYS A 155 6.73 -22.21 -3.04
CA LYS A 155 7.58 -22.95 -2.10
C LYS A 155 6.74 -23.77 -1.13
N THR A 156 7.16 -25.00 -0.88
CA THR A 156 6.49 -25.90 0.08
C THR A 156 6.96 -25.71 1.52
N ASP A 157 8.14 -25.14 1.72
CA ASP A 157 8.73 -24.87 3.03
C ASP A 157 8.41 -23.48 3.59
N GLY A 158 7.70 -22.66 2.80
CA GLY A 158 7.37 -21.28 3.16
C GLY A 158 8.57 -20.34 3.21
N LYS A 159 9.76 -20.73 2.71
CA LYS A 159 10.98 -19.90 2.71
C LYS A 159 11.23 -19.32 1.32
N PHE A 160 10.98 -18.02 1.19
CA PHE A 160 11.06 -17.30 -0.08
C PHE A 160 12.44 -16.68 -0.27
N ASN A 161 12.88 -15.84 0.68
CA ASN A 161 14.10 -15.03 0.60
C ASN A 161 14.20 -14.21 -0.70
N GLU A 162 13.08 -13.61 -1.11
CA GLU A 162 12.96 -12.84 -2.35
C GLU A 162 12.78 -11.35 -2.06
N GLN A 163 13.37 -10.51 -2.90
CA GLN A 163 13.39 -9.07 -2.72
C GLN A 163 12.66 -8.35 -3.87
N PHE A 164 11.85 -7.36 -3.52
CA PHE A 164 11.12 -6.53 -4.48
C PHE A 164 11.40 -5.05 -4.22
N LYS A 165 11.55 -4.30 -5.31
CA LYS A 165 11.61 -2.83 -5.29
C LYS A 165 10.22 -2.27 -5.64
N LEU A 166 9.72 -1.38 -4.80
CA LEU A 166 8.41 -0.75 -4.88
C LEU A 166 8.58 0.77 -4.85
N LYS A 167 7.78 1.49 -5.64
CA LYS A 167 7.74 2.96 -5.61
C LYS A 167 6.66 3.39 -4.63
N VAL A 168 7.04 3.93 -3.48
CA VAL A 168 6.09 4.42 -2.48
C VAL A 168 5.81 5.89 -2.75
N THR A 169 4.53 6.20 -2.90
CA THR A 169 4.03 7.57 -3.03
C THR A 169 3.43 8.05 -1.73
N PRO A 170 3.36 9.38 -1.49
CA PRO A 170 2.84 9.93 -0.24
C PRO A 170 1.40 9.51 0.12
N SER A 171 0.61 9.07 -0.87
CA SER A 171 -0.76 8.58 -0.73
C SER A 171 -0.86 7.09 -0.35
N ASP A 172 0.25 6.36 -0.38
CA ASP A 172 0.30 4.93 -0.06
C ASP A 172 0.37 4.71 1.45
N GLY A 173 -0.76 4.58 2.13
CA GLY A 173 -0.77 4.35 3.58
C GLY A 173 -0.28 2.96 4.02
N PHE A 174 -0.54 1.94 3.19
CA PHE A 174 -0.34 0.54 3.57
C PHE A 174 0.30 -0.27 2.45
N LEU A 175 1.17 -1.18 2.87
CA LEU A 175 1.69 -2.27 2.06
C LEU A 175 0.92 -3.54 2.43
N VAL A 176 0.32 -4.20 1.44
CA VAL A 176 -0.44 -5.43 1.65
C VAL A 176 0.33 -6.62 1.11
N VAL A 177 0.64 -7.58 1.99
CA VAL A 177 1.27 -8.85 1.61
C VAL A 177 0.25 -9.97 1.77
N LYS A 178 -0.12 -10.63 0.68
CA LYS A 178 -1.07 -11.75 0.68
C LYS A 178 -0.32 -13.07 0.56
N ILE A 179 -0.59 -14.01 1.45
CA ILE A 179 -0.12 -15.39 1.32
C ILE A 179 -1.18 -16.18 0.57
N LYS A 180 -0.74 -16.96 -0.40
CA LYS A 180 -1.59 -17.78 -1.25
C LYS A 180 -1.05 -19.19 -1.33
N ASP A 181 -1.97 -20.13 -1.49
CA ASP A 181 -1.70 -21.54 -1.75
C ASP A 181 -2.05 -21.83 -3.21
N GLN A 182 -1.07 -22.34 -3.97
CA GLN A 182 -1.26 -22.69 -5.37
C GLN A 182 -1.66 -24.16 -5.48
N ASP A 183 -2.89 -24.39 -5.93
CA ASP A 183 -3.35 -25.72 -6.34
C ASP A 183 -3.22 -25.87 -7.86
N VAL A 184 -3.26 -27.12 -8.34
CA VAL A 184 -3.36 -27.47 -9.77
C VAL A 184 -4.51 -26.74 -10.49
N PHE A 185 -5.57 -26.38 -9.76
CA PHE A 185 -6.78 -25.74 -10.30
C PHE A 185 -6.83 -24.23 -10.11
N GLY A 186 -5.78 -23.62 -9.56
CA GLY A 186 -5.71 -22.18 -9.33
C GLY A 186 -5.18 -21.84 -7.94
N SER A 187 -5.16 -20.55 -7.62
CA SER A 187 -4.62 -20.05 -6.35
C SER A 187 -5.74 -19.69 -5.38
N ARG A 188 -5.52 -19.98 -4.10
CA ARG A 188 -6.43 -19.62 -3.01
C ARG A 188 -5.76 -18.66 -2.05
N ASP A 189 -6.54 -17.70 -1.55
CA ASP A 189 -6.07 -16.77 -0.53
C ASP A 189 -6.01 -17.51 0.82
N VAL A 190 -4.83 -17.48 1.44
CA VAL A 190 -4.58 -18.11 2.75
C VAL A 190 -4.71 -17.11 3.87
N GLY A 191 -4.20 -15.90 3.65
CA GLY A 191 -4.10 -14.85 4.65
C GLY A 191 -3.50 -13.59 4.05
N TYR A 192 -3.59 -12.49 4.79
CA TYR A 192 -2.90 -11.26 4.42
C TYR A 192 -2.31 -10.55 5.63
N VAL A 193 -1.37 -9.65 5.36
CA VAL A 193 -0.79 -8.73 6.32
C VAL A 193 -0.86 -7.33 5.74
N CYS A 194 -1.43 -6.41 6.50
CA CYS A 194 -1.39 -4.98 6.21
C CYS A 194 -0.28 -4.35 7.06
N VAL A 195 0.78 -3.88 6.41
CA VAL A 195 1.89 -3.17 7.05
C VAL A 195 1.69 -1.67 6.85
N ASP A 196 1.60 -0.91 7.94
CA ASP A 196 1.52 0.55 7.88
C ASP A 196 2.90 1.12 7.50
N ILE A 197 2.98 1.83 6.37
CA ILE A 197 4.27 2.30 5.86
C ILE A 197 4.90 3.32 6.82
N GLN A 198 4.09 4.21 7.38
CA GLN A 198 4.58 5.25 8.28
C GLN A 198 5.00 4.63 9.62
N LYS A 199 4.11 3.89 10.26
CA LYS A 199 4.30 3.40 11.62
C LYS A 199 5.22 2.17 11.70
N ASP A 200 5.01 1.19 10.83
CA ASP A 200 5.70 -0.11 10.94
C ASP A 200 7.02 -0.17 10.17
N ILE A 201 7.23 0.73 9.20
CA ILE A 201 8.46 0.78 8.40
C ILE A 201 9.28 2.03 8.76
N VAL A 202 8.74 3.23 8.53
CA VAL A 202 9.51 4.48 8.65
C VAL A 202 9.85 4.81 10.10
N GLU A 203 8.85 4.88 10.98
CA GLU A 203 9.03 5.18 12.42
C GLU A 203 9.80 4.07 13.13
N ALA A 204 9.63 2.82 12.68
CA ALA A 204 10.37 1.66 13.17
C ALA A 204 11.82 1.60 12.67
N GLY A 205 12.25 2.50 11.79
CA GLY A 205 13.63 2.58 11.29
C GLY A 205 14.01 1.44 10.34
N PHE A 206 13.10 1.05 9.44
CA PHE A 206 13.31 0.00 8.43
C PHE A 206 13.75 -1.33 9.04
N PRO A 207 12.84 -1.98 9.80
CA PRO A 207 13.20 -3.11 10.62
C PRO A 207 13.59 -4.34 9.78
N TRP A 208 14.57 -5.08 10.27
CA TRP A 208 15.06 -6.32 9.66
C TRP A 208 14.41 -7.55 10.30
N GLN A 209 13.95 -8.49 9.47
CA GLN A 209 13.31 -9.75 9.89
C GLN A 209 12.21 -9.56 10.93
N ARG A 210 11.41 -8.51 10.75
CA ARG A 210 10.27 -8.23 11.63
C ARG A 210 9.15 -9.23 11.34
N ARG A 211 8.58 -9.74 12.42
CA ARG A 211 7.46 -10.68 12.42
C ARG A 211 6.15 -9.93 12.38
N PHE A 212 5.30 -10.29 11.42
CA PHE A 212 3.93 -9.78 11.30
C PHE A 212 2.96 -10.95 11.35
N ALA A 213 1.94 -10.84 12.20
CA ALA A 213 0.90 -11.86 12.29
C ALA A 213 0.04 -11.83 11.02
N ILE A 214 -0.24 -13.01 10.45
CA ILE A 214 -1.08 -13.18 9.28
C ILE A 214 -2.54 -13.16 9.72
N GLU A 215 -3.33 -12.25 9.16
CA GLU A 215 -4.77 -12.18 9.37
C GLU A 215 -5.49 -13.09 8.37
N ALA A 216 -6.51 -13.81 8.85
CA ALA A 216 -7.40 -14.59 8.00
C ALA A 216 -8.55 -13.68 7.49
N GLY A 217 -8.64 -13.51 6.18
CA GLY A 217 -9.80 -12.97 5.48
C GLY A 217 -11.05 -13.87 5.56
N GLU A 218 -12.20 -13.32 5.19
CA GLU A 218 -13.52 -14.00 5.30
C GLU A 218 -13.67 -15.23 4.40
N LYS A 219 -12.76 -15.45 3.44
CA LYS A 219 -12.73 -16.62 2.56
C LYS A 219 -11.49 -17.48 2.76
N ASP A 220 -10.71 -17.20 3.79
CA ASP A 220 -9.37 -17.73 3.90
C ASP A 220 -9.38 -19.16 4.45
N VAL A 221 -8.43 -19.95 3.96
CA VAL A 221 -8.34 -21.41 4.18
C VAL A 221 -7.42 -21.74 5.37
N LEU A 222 -7.12 -20.74 6.20
CA LEU A 222 -6.24 -20.90 7.35
C LEU A 222 -6.92 -21.79 8.38
N ARG A 223 -6.29 -22.94 8.68
CA ARG A 223 -6.91 -24.02 9.47
C ARG A 223 -7.22 -23.59 10.89
N TRP A 224 -6.36 -22.74 11.46
CA TRP A 224 -6.48 -22.25 12.83
C TRP A 224 -6.87 -20.77 12.83
N LYS A 225 -7.93 -20.44 13.56
CA LYS A 225 -8.36 -19.04 13.76
C LYS A 225 -7.45 -18.25 14.71
N GLU A 226 -6.58 -18.93 15.44
CA GLU A 226 -5.64 -18.28 16.35
C GLU A 226 -4.41 -17.81 15.56
N ASN A 227 -3.99 -16.56 15.78
CA ASN A 227 -2.88 -15.84 15.12
C ASN A 227 -1.50 -16.47 15.38
N LYS A 228 -1.31 -17.73 15.00
CA LYS A 228 -0.02 -18.43 15.05
C LYS A 228 0.80 -18.19 13.79
N ALA A 229 0.11 -18.06 12.64
CA ALA A 229 0.76 -17.83 11.36
C ALA A 229 1.42 -16.45 11.33
N VAL A 230 2.70 -16.41 10.95
CA VAL A 230 3.52 -15.20 10.94
C VAL A 230 4.30 -15.13 9.63
N ILE A 231 4.39 -13.93 9.06
CA ILE A 231 5.32 -13.64 7.96
C ILE A 231 6.49 -12.81 8.48
N VAL A 232 7.69 -13.13 8.00
CA VAL A 232 8.93 -12.45 8.34
C VAL A 232 9.35 -11.56 7.17
N LEU A 233 9.38 -10.25 7.40
CA LEU A 233 9.69 -9.24 6.39
C LEU A 233 10.88 -8.39 6.82
N SER A 234 11.74 -8.01 5.88
CA SER A 234 12.69 -6.90 6.05
C SER A 234 12.33 -5.77 5.12
N PHE A 235 12.65 -4.56 5.56
CA PHE A 235 12.50 -3.35 4.77
C PHE A 235 13.84 -2.64 4.67
N ASP A 236 14.10 -2.06 3.51
CA ASP A 236 15.24 -1.19 3.24
C ASP A 236 14.80 -0.09 2.27
N TYR A 237 15.60 0.94 2.11
CA TYR A 237 15.31 2.08 1.24
C TYR A 237 16.49 2.36 0.32
N THR A 238 16.21 2.91 -0.87
CA THR A 238 17.29 3.28 -1.80
C THR A 238 17.78 4.71 -1.55
N GLU A 239 18.80 5.15 -2.31
CA GLU A 239 19.46 6.44 -2.07
C GLU A 239 18.52 7.66 -2.18
N ASP A 240 17.38 7.47 -2.84
CA ASP A 240 16.32 8.45 -3.06
C ASP A 240 15.48 8.77 -1.81
N TYR A 241 15.63 8.03 -0.71
CA TYR A 241 14.92 8.33 0.53
C TYR A 241 15.31 9.71 1.08
N PRO A 242 14.34 10.64 1.28
CA PRO A 242 14.62 12.03 1.62
C PRO A 242 15.48 12.18 2.87
N SER A 243 16.62 12.87 2.74
CA SER A 243 17.53 13.13 3.87
C SER A 243 16.86 13.90 5.01
N ALA A 244 15.89 14.77 4.70
CA ALA A 244 15.10 15.50 5.69
C ALA A 244 14.24 14.57 6.58
N LEU A 245 13.90 13.37 6.10
CA LEU A 245 13.13 12.36 6.83
C LEU A 245 14.02 11.28 7.46
N ARG A 246 15.34 11.34 7.23
CA ARG A 246 16.32 10.48 7.93
C ARG A 246 16.51 11.02 9.35
N GLY A 247 15.55 10.71 10.21
CA GLY A 247 15.70 10.88 11.66
C GLY A 247 16.70 9.86 12.21
N GLY A 248 17.23 10.11 13.42
CA GLY A 248 18.22 9.23 14.05
C GLY A 248 17.77 7.77 14.20
N ALA A 249 16.47 7.50 14.28
CA ALA A 249 15.92 6.13 14.31
C ALA A 249 16.24 5.32 13.04
N VAL A 250 16.21 5.95 11.86
CA VAL A 250 16.49 5.30 10.57
C VAL A 250 17.95 4.89 10.48
N ASP A 251 18.87 5.77 10.87
CA ASP A 251 20.30 5.49 10.84
C ASP A 251 20.70 4.41 11.86
N VAL A 252 20.11 4.44 13.06
CA VAL A 252 20.34 3.43 14.11
C VAL A 252 19.83 2.06 13.67
N GLY A 253 18.62 1.99 13.10
CA GLY A 253 18.05 0.75 12.57
C GLY A 253 18.92 0.13 11.48
N ARG A 254 19.39 0.94 10.52
CA ARG A 254 20.30 0.49 9.46
C ARG A 254 21.63 -0.03 10.00
N GLN A 255 22.21 0.63 10.99
CA GLN A 255 23.45 0.16 11.62
C GLN A 255 23.26 -1.15 12.39
N ALA A 256 22.12 -1.31 13.08
CA ALA A 256 21.79 -2.57 13.77
C ALA A 256 21.64 -3.71 12.76
N SER A 257 20.87 -3.50 11.70
CA SER A 257 20.67 -4.47 10.61
C SER A 257 22.00 -4.84 9.92
N GLN A 258 22.88 -3.86 9.70
CA GLN A 258 24.22 -4.14 9.15
C GLN A 258 25.08 -4.98 10.08
N LYS A 259 25.04 -4.73 11.39
CA LYS A 259 25.76 -5.54 12.37
C LYS A 259 25.24 -6.97 12.41
N ASP A 260 23.93 -7.15 12.38
CA ASP A 260 23.31 -8.47 12.39
C ASP A 260 23.65 -9.24 11.11
N LEU A 261 23.58 -8.59 9.95
CA LEU A 261 24.04 -9.16 8.68
C LEU A 261 25.52 -9.56 8.74
N GLN A 262 26.38 -8.69 9.28
CA GLN A 262 27.82 -8.96 9.38
C GLN A 262 28.12 -10.10 10.35
N GLN A 263 27.38 -10.21 11.45
CA GLN A 263 27.47 -11.35 12.37
C GLN A 263 26.98 -12.64 11.72
N GLN A 264 25.87 -12.58 10.99
CA GLN A 264 25.32 -13.75 10.30
C GLN A 264 26.26 -14.24 9.19
N TRP A 265 26.88 -13.32 8.45
CA TRP A 265 27.92 -13.62 7.46
C TRP A 265 29.19 -14.17 8.13
N GLY A 266 29.58 -13.63 9.28
CA GLY A 266 30.71 -14.10 10.07
C GLY A 266 30.50 -15.46 10.74
N SER A 267 29.25 -15.89 10.95
CA SER A 267 28.89 -17.13 11.68
C SER A 267 29.21 -18.45 10.93
N GLY A 268 29.88 -18.40 9.78
CA GLY A 268 30.50 -19.58 9.16
C GLY A 268 29.56 -20.51 8.38
N ASN A 269 28.24 -20.30 8.44
CA ASN A 269 27.25 -21.15 7.73
C ASN A 269 27.06 -20.80 6.24
N TYR A 270 27.59 -19.68 5.76
CA TYR A 270 27.54 -19.32 4.34
C TYR A 270 28.82 -19.75 3.62
N GLY A 271 28.97 -21.07 3.41
CA GLY A 271 30.19 -21.69 2.89
C GLY A 271 30.69 -21.12 1.55
N ALA A 272 29.79 -20.61 0.69
CA ALA A 272 30.14 -20.03 -0.59
C ALA A 272 30.86 -18.67 -0.46
N VAL A 273 30.46 -17.81 0.47
CA VAL A 273 31.09 -16.49 0.66
C VAL A 273 32.41 -16.63 1.39
N ASN A 274 32.50 -17.55 2.37
CA ASN A 274 33.77 -17.87 3.02
C ASN A 274 34.79 -18.48 2.04
N TYR A 275 34.32 -19.22 1.03
CA TYR A 275 35.14 -19.68 -0.07
C TYR A 275 35.60 -18.52 -0.97
N LEU A 276 34.69 -17.60 -1.32
CA LEU A 276 35.01 -16.41 -2.10
C LEU A 276 35.95 -15.44 -1.37
N SER A 277 35.83 -15.27 -0.06
CA SER A 277 36.73 -14.43 0.74
C SER A 277 38.11 -15.05 0.92
N LYS A 278 38.22 -16.39 0.78
CA LYS A 278 39.50 -17.11 0.79
C LYS A 278 40.14 -17.22 -0.59
N LEU A 279 39.42 -16.87 -1.65
CA LEU A 279 39.99 -16.77 -2.99
C LEU A 279 40.85 -15.51 -3.06
N GLU A 280 42.14 -15.66 -2.74
CA GLU A 280 43.14 -14.66 -3.09
C GLU A 280 43.29 -14.66 -4.61
N PHE A 281 42.87 -13.56 -5.25
CA PHE A 281 43.17 -13.33 -6.64
C PHE A 281 44.67 -13.15 -6.78
N ASN A 282 45.34 -14.20 -7.29
CA ASN A 282 46.75 -14.14 -7.59
C ASN A 282 46.97 -13.18 -8.77
N THR A 283 47.20 -11.91 -8.45
CA THR A 283 47.46 -10.82 -9.41
C THR A 283 48.74 -11.05 -10.22
N GLY A 284 49.56 -12.03 -9.84
CA GLY A 284 50.74 -12.47 -10.59
C GLY A 284 50.47 -13.48 -11.71
N MET A 285 49.25 -14.04 -11.84
CA MET A 285 48.93 -14.93 -12.95
C MET A 285 48.81 -14.12 -14.26
N LYS A 286 49.81 -14.26 -15.14
CA LYS A 286 49.70 -13.81 -16.53
C LYS A 286 48.52 -14.54 -17.17
N ILE A 287 47.48 -13.79 -17.54
CA ILE A 287 46.40 -14.29 -18.38
C ILE A 287 47.07 -14.88 -19.62
N SER A 288 46.99 -16.19 -19.78
CA SER A 288 47.50 -16.88 -20.96
C SER A 288 46.81 -16.25 -22.17
N GLU A 289 47.60 -15.61 -23.04
CA GLU A 289 47.10 -15.02 -24.27
C GLU A 289 46.29 -16.07 -25.02
N ALA A 290 45.04 -15.73 -25.36
CA ALA A 290 44.16 -16.64 -26.07
C ALA A 290 44.86 -17.08 -27.38
N PRO A 291 44.88 -18.38 -27.69
CA PRO A 291 45.51 -18.85 -28.93
C PRO A 291 44.85 -18.15 -30.10
N THR A 292 45.63 -17.35 -30.81
CA THR A 292 45.21 -16.59 -31.97
C THR A 292 44.65 -17.58 -32.99
N SER A 293 43.33 -17.63 -33.11
CA SER A 293 42.66 -18.54 -34.03
C SER A 293 43.14 -18.23 -35.45
N PRO A 294 43.64 -19.22 -36.21
CA PRO A 294 44.06 -19.00 -37.59
C PRO A 294 42.86 -18.48 -38.39
N ARG A 295 43.01 -17.27 -38.96
CA ARG A 295 42.02 -16.69 -39.89
C ARG A 295 41.77 -17.68 -41.02
N SER A 296 40.54 -18.17 -41.14
CA SER A 296 40.15 -19.00 -42.28
C SER A 296 40.36 -18.21 -43.57
N PRO A 297 41.09 -18.73 -44.57
CA PRO A 297 41.19 -18.09 -45.87
C PRO A 297 39.79 -18.05 -46.50
N GLY A 298 39.38 -16.83 -46.88
CA GLY A 298 38.08 -16.57 -47.50
C GLY A 298 37.89 -17.42 -48.75
N ARG A 299 36.68 -17.97 -48.88
CA ARG A 299 36.19 -18.51 -50.16
C ARG A 299 35.90 -17.33 -51.09
N ALA A 300 36.56 -17.36 -52.24
CA ALA A 300 36.21 -16.58 -53.43
C ALA A 300 34.93 -17.11 -54.07
#